data_AF-A0A960B9D8-F1
#
_entry.id   AF-A0A960B9D8-F1
#
_cell.length_a   1.000
_cell.length_b   1.000
_cell.length_c   1.000
_cell.angle_alpha   90.00
_cell.angle_beta   90.00
_cell.angle_gamma   90.00
#
_symmetry.space_group_name_H-M   'P 1'
#
loop_
_entity.id
_entity.type
_entity.pdbx_description
1 polymer ?
#
loop_
_entity_poly.entity_id
_entity_poly.type
_entity_poly.pdbx_seq_one_letter_code
_entity_poly.pdbx_strand_id
1 'polypeptide(L)' 'GYDAEEMWEDTKLGLRTFTSYDRIAVITDATWMRRAVAAFGWMIPGEVRVFHVSALDAARTWITG' A
#
# COMPACT_ATOMS: atom_id res chain seq x y z
N GLY A 1 5.09 18.18 -9.89
CA GLY A 1 3.84 17.44 -9.71
C GLY A 1 3.84 16.19 -10.56
N TYR A 2 4.88 15.36 -10.40
CA TYR A 2 5.13 14.12 -11.14
C TYR A 2 5.66 13.01 -10.21
N ASP A 3 6.07 13.37 -8.98
CA ASP A 3 6.75 12.48 -8.06
C ASP A 3 5.86 11.35 -7.50
N ALA A 4 4.55 11.58 -7.36
CA ALA A 4 3.63 10.59 -6.80
C ALA A 4 3.36 9.41 -7.76
N GLU A 5 3.28 9.69 -9.05
CA GLU A 5 3.09 8.66 -10.09
C GLU A 5 4.38 7.86 -10.29
N GLU A 6 5.53 8.53 -10.32
CA GLU A 6 6.83 7.86 -10.40
C GLU A 6 7.09 6.98 -9.18
N MET A 7 6.86 7.49 -7.96
CA MET A 7 6.98 6.68 -6.72
C MET A 7 6.02 5.49 -6.71
N TRP A 8 4.84 5.62 -7.31
CA TRP A 8 3.86 4.54 -7.39
C TRP A 8 4.29 3.44 -8.37
N GLU A 9 4.81 3.83 -9.54
CA GLU A 9 5.33 2.87 -10.52
C GLU A 9 6.58 2.15 -9.99
N ASP A 10 7.48 2.85 -9.29
CA ASP A 10 8.62 2.23 -8.60
C ASP A 10 8.18 1.26 -7.50
N THR A 11 7.15 1.63 -6.72
CA THR A 11 6.60 0.75 -5.68
C THR A 11 5.99 -0.51 -6.30
N LYS A 12 5.23 -0.39 -7.40
CA LYS A 12 4.69 -1.54 -8.13
C LYS A 12 5.78 -2.45 -8.68
N LEU A 13 6.86 -1.88 -9.23
CA LEU A 13 8.01 -2.65 -9.71
C LEU A 13 8.66 -3.44 -8.58
N GLY A 14 8.87 -2.80 -7.43
CA GLY A 14 9.32 -3.48 -6.21
C GLY A 14 8.38 -4.63 -5.83
N LEU A 15 7.09 -4.37 -5.69
CA LEU A 15 6.09 -5.37 -5.30
C LEU A 15 6.00 -6.55 -6.28
N ARG A 16 6.17 -6.30 -7.59
CA ARG A 16 6.21 -7.35 -8.63
C ARG A 16 7.46 -8.22 -8.57
N THR A 17 8.59 -7.68 -8.11
CA THR A 17 9.79 -8.50 -7.83
C THR A 17 9.61 -9.30 -6.54
N PHE A 18 8.84 -8.78 -5.57
CA PHE A 18 8.53 -9.45 -4.32
C PHE A 18 7.21 -10.24 -4.34
N THR A 19 7.04 -11.11 -5.34
CA THR A 19 5.87 -11.99 -5.60
C THR A 19 5.42 -12.90 -4.42
N SER A 20 6.03 -12.81 -3.24
CA SER A 20 5.74 -13.66 -2.08
C SER A 20 5.05 -12.95 -0.92
N TYR A 21 4.65 -11.67 -1.04
CA TYR A 21 3.93 -10.99 0.04
C TYR A 21 2.42 -11.31 -0.01
N ASP A 22 1.97 -12.06 1.00
CA ASP A 22 0.56 -12.44 1.19
C ASP A 22 -0.32 -11.23 1.62
N ARG A 23 0.27 -10.30 2.38
CA ARG A 23 -0.40 -9.10 2.92
C ARG A 23 0.50 -7.87 2.90
N ILE A 24 -0.07 -6.68 2.64
CA ILE A 24 0.62 -5.38 2.58
C ILE A 24 -0.20 -4.33 3.33
N ALA A 25 0.40 -3.70 4.35
CA ALA A 25 -0.22 -2.60 5.10
C ALA A 25 0.37 -1.25 4.68
N VAL A 26 -0.44 -0.39 4.07
CA VAL A 26 -0.03 0.96 3.68
C VAL A 26 -0.48 1.95 4.75
N ILE A 27 0.44 2.62 5.42
CA ILE A 27 0.12 3.58 6.49
C ILE A 27 0.33 4.99 5.95
N THR A 28 -0.74 5.77 5.82
CA THR A 28 -0.68 7.11 5.24
C THR A 28 -1.81 8.02 5.76
N ASP A 29 -1.50 9.29 5.96
CA ASP A 29 -2.48 10.37 6.23
C ASP A 29 -2.98 11.01 4.92
N ALA A 30 -2.28 10.75 3.82
CA ALA A 30 -2.56 11.36 2.54
C ALA A 30 -3.83 10.78 1.90
N THR A 31 -4.87 11.61 1.81
CA THR A 31 -6.16 11.21 1.20
C THR A 31 -6.00 10.79 -0.27
N TRP A 32 -5.07 11.40 -1.01
CA TRP A 32 -4.79 11.03 -2.40
C TRP A 32 -4.20 9.60 -2.50
N MET A 33 -3.36 9.20 -1.55
CA MET A 33 -2.78 7.86 -1.49
C MET A 33 -3.87 6.81 -1.25
N ARG A 34 -4.83 7.12 -0.37
CA ARG A 34 -5.98 6.26 -0.10
C ARG A 34 -6.84 6.04 -1.34
N ARG A 35 -7.02 7.10 -2.15
CA ARG A 35 -7.69 7.01 -3.46
C ARG A 35 -6.88 6.22 -4.47
N ALA A 36 -5.56 6.42 -4.52
CA ALA A 36 -4.68 5.68 -5.42
C ALA A 36 -4.71 4.17 -5.13
N VAL A 37 -4.58 3.77 -3.86
CA VAL A 37 -4.66 2.36 -3.47
C VAL A 37 -6.07 1.80 -3.68
N ALA A 38 -7.13 2.58 -3.48
CA ALA A 38 -8.48 2.11 -3.84
C ALA A 38 -8.65 1.91 -5.35
N ALA A 39 -8.05 2.78 -6.18
CA ALA A 39 -8.12 2.70 -7.64
C ALA A 39 -7.24 1.60 -8.25
N PHE A 40 -6.10 1.30 -7.62
CA PHE A 40 -5.07 0.41 -8.17
C PHE A 40 -4.73 -0.81 -7.29
N GLY A 41 -5.37 -0.96 -6.13
CA GLY A 41 -5.08 -2.04 -5.18
C GLY A 41 -5.38 -3.44 -5.75
N TRP A 42 -6.33 -3.54 -6.68
CA TRP A 42 -6.64 -4.77 -7.40
C TRP A 42 -5.51 -5.25 -8.33
N MET A 43 -4.56 -4.38 -8.67
CA MET A 43 -3.40 -4.70 -9.51
C MET A 43 -2.22 -5.23 -8.68
N ILE A 44 -2.27 -5.09 -7.35
CA ILE A 44 -1.22 -5.57 -6.45
C ILE A 44 -1.52 -7.04 -6.10
N PRO A 45 -0.55 -7.96 -6.28
CA PRO A 45 -0.70 -9.32 -5.79
C PRO A 45 -0.70 -9.35 -4.24
N GLY A 46 -1.68 -10.02 -3.64
CA GLY A 46 -1.86 -10.12 -2.18
C GLY A 46 -2.95 -9.21 -1.61
N GLU A 47 -3.24 -9.31 -0.31
CA GLU A 47 -4.21 -8.42 0.35
C GLU A 47 -3.55 -7.09 0.70
N VAL A 48 -4.03 -5.98 0.14
CA VAL A 48 -3.55 -4.62 0.46
C VAL A 48 -4.58 -3.91 1.33
N ARG A 49 -4.13 -3.34 2.45
CA ARG A 49 -4.99 -2.54 3.34
C ARG A 49 -4.34 -1.21 3.70
N VAL A 50 -5.11 -0.12 3.57
CA VAL A 50 -4.65 1.23 3.92
C VAL A 50 -5.13 1.61 5.31
N PHE A 51 -4.18 2.01 6.15
CA PHE A 51 -4.39 2.49 7.51
C PHE A 51 -4.04 3.97 7.63
N HIS A 52 -4.73 4.67 8.52
CA HIS A 52 -4.36 6.02 8.91
C HIS A 52 -3.05 5.98 9.70
N VAL A 53 -2.26 7.06 9.69
CA VAL A 53 -1.03 7.15 10.50
C VAL A 53 -1.30 6.94 11.99
N SER A 54 -2.46 7.37 12.47
CA SER A 54 -2.95 7.16 13.83
C SER A 54 -3.32 5.72 14.17
N ALA A 55 -3.49 4.86 13.15
CA ALA A 55 -3.91 3.47 13.28
C ALA A 55 -2.74 2.48 13.07
N LEU A 56 -1.51 2.91 13.36
CA LEU A 56 -0.30 2.11 13.17
C LEU A 56 -0.34 0.78 13.96
N ASP A 57 -0.91 0.79 15.16
CA ASP A 57 -1.06 -0.42 15.98
C ASP A 57 -2.01 -1.45 15.35
N ALA A 58 -3.12 -0.99 14.76
CA ALA A 58 -4.05 -1.83 14.02
C ALA A 58 -3.41 -2.38 12.74
N ALA A 59 -2.61 -1.58 12.04
CA ALA A 59 -1.85 -2.01 10.87
C ALA A 59 -0.87 -3.13 11.22
N ARG A 60 -0.16 -2.97 12.33
CA ARG A 60 0.77 -3.96 12.86
C ARG A 60 0.08 -5.27 13.24
N THR A 61 -1.02 -5.18 13.98
CA THR A 61 -1.79 -6.35 14.37
C THR A 61 -2.31 -7.13 13.16
N TRP A 62 -2.76 -6.41 12.12
CA TRP A 62 -3.28 -7.04 10.91
C TRP A 62 -2.19 -7.71 10.06
N ILE A 63 -0.98 -7.14 9.98
CA ILE A 63 0.12 -7.74 9.20
C ILE A 63 0.73 -8.96 9.90
N THR A 64 0.70 -9.01 11.23
CA THR A 64 1.23 -10.13 12.03
C THR A 64 0.20 -11.21 12.39
N GLY A 65 -1.09 -10.90 12.25
CA GLY A 65 -2.20 -11.78 12.66
C GLY A 65 -2.52 -12.87 11.67
#